data_AF-A0A357WZ62-F1
#
_entry.id   AF-A0A357WZ62-F1
#
_cell.length_a   1.000
_cell.length_b   1.000
_cell.length_c   1.000
_cell.angle_alpha   90.00
_cell.angle_beta   90.00
_cell.angle_gamma   90.00
#
_symmetry.space_group_name_H-M   'P 1'
#
loop_
_entity.id
_entity.type
_entity.pdbx_description
1 polymer ?
#
loop_
_entity_poly.entity_id
_entity_poly.type
_entity_poly.pdbx_seq_one_letter_code
_entity_poly.pdbx_strand_id
1 'polypeptide(L)'
;MDRIDCKSLTSEELRTELVKLDVPAFRAAQIRTRLDRGVTNFDEMSNLPLSLREQLKKKFWIPDVIIEKKLVSARDHTVKYLYNAY
;
A
#
# COMPACT_ATOMS: atom_id res chain seq x y z
N MET A 1 7.58 13.85 8.67
CA MET A 1 6.93 12.85 9.54
C MET A 1 7.17 11.49 8.90
N ASP A 2 8.17 10.76 9.40
CA ASP A 2 8.60 9.44 8.93
C ASP A 2 7.49 8.38 9.11
N ARG A 3 6.61 8.24 8.12
CA ARG A 3 5.80 7.02 7.98
C ARG A 3 6.54 6.09 7.03
N ILE A 4 6.62 4.82 7.40
CA ILE A 4 7.30 3.82 6.59
C ILE A 4 6.41 3.49 5.39
N ASP A 5 7.00 3.49 4.20
CA ASP A 5 6.31 3.06 2.98
C ASP A 5 6.05 1.55 3.05
N CYS A 6 4.77 1.18 3.15
CA CYS A 6 4.34 -0.21 3.25
C CYS A 6 4.57 -1.01 1.95
N LYS A 7 4.55 -0.36 0.78
CA LYS A 7 4.79 -1.00 -0.54
C LYS A 7 6.28 -1.25 -0.79
N SER A 8 7.15 -0.39 -0.27
CA SER A 8 8.61 -0.58 -0.40
C SER A 8 9.15 -1.68 0.51
N LEU A 9 8.41 -2.10 1.54
CA LEU A 9 8.83 -3.18 2.44
C LEU A 9 8.74 -4.55 1.76
N THR A 10 9.77 -5.35 1.97
CA THR A 10 9.74 -6.78 1.68
C THR A 10 8.84 -7.53 2.68
N SER A 11 8.45 -8.74 2.33
CA SER A 11 7.63 -9.62 3.20
C SER A 11 8.26 -9.82 4.58
N GLU A 12 9.59 -9.89 4.64
CA GLU A 12 10.35 -10.10 5.88
C GLU A 12 10.43 -8.83 6.74
N GLU A 13 10.65 -7.67 6.11
CA GLU A 13 10.66 -6.38 6.81
C GLU A 13 9.28 -6.05 7.37
N LEU A 14 8.22 -6.28 6.57
CA LEU A 14 6.84 -6.12 7.02
C LEU A 14 6.56 -7.02 8.23
N ARG A 15 7.00 -8.28 8.19
CA ARG A 15 6.87 -9.22 9.32
C ARG A 15 7.57 -8.69 10.57
N THR A 16 8.80 -8.20 10.40
CA THR A 16 9.62 -7.68 11.50
C THR A 16 9.00 -6.44 12.13
N GLU A 17 8.53 -5.49 11.33
CA GLU A 17 7.88 -4.29 11.84
C GLU A 17 6.52 -4.60 12.50
N LEU A 18 5.78 -5.58 11.99
CA LEU A 18 4.54 -6.04 12.62
C LEU A 18 4.79 -6.69 13.97
N VAL A 19 5.83 -7.52 14.10
CA VAL A 19 6.22 -8.12 15.39
C VAL A 19 6.60 -7.04 16.41
N LYS A 20 7.30 -5.98 16.00
CA LYS A 20 7.60 -4.81 16.87
C LYS A 20 6.35 -4.06 17.33
N LEU A 21 5.23 -4.20 16.60
CA LEU A 21 3.95 -3.57 16.90
C LEU A 21 3.01 -4.48 17.70
N ASP A 22 3.51 -5.60 18.22
CA ASP A 22 2.71 -6.64 18.91
C ASP A 22 1.65 -7.28 17.98
N VAL A 23 1.88 -7.21 16.66
CA VAL A 23 0.98 -7.80 15.67
C VAL A 23 1.51 -9.18 15.27
N PRO A 24 0.65 -10.21 15.21
CA PRO A 24 1.08 -11.53 14.79
C PRO A 24 1.69 -11.53 13.39
N ALA A 25 2.85 -12.17 13.24
CA ALA A 25 3.61 -12.27 11.99
C ALA A 25 2.78 -12.80 10.80
N PHE A 26 1.79 -13.66 11.04
CA PHE A 26 0.91 -14.19 9.99
C PHE A 26 0.04 -13.10 9.33
N ARG A 27 -0.22 -11.97 10.02
CA ARG A 27 -0.96 -10.84 9.42
C ARG A 27 -0.15 -10.12 8.36
N ALA A 28 1.18 -10.26 8.36
CA ALA A 28 2.05 -9.75 7.30
C ALA A 28 1.63 -10.30 5.94
N ALA A 29 1.35 -11.59 5.87
CA ALA A 29 0.91 -12.25 4.64
C ALA A 29 -0.44 -11.67 4.16
N GLN A 30 -1.39 -11.43 5.08
CA GLN A 30 -2.70 -10.85 4.73
C GLN A 30 -2.57 -9.43 4.20
N ILE A 31 -1.74 -8.59 4.84
CA ILE A 31 -1.47 -7.23 4.40
C ILE A 31 -0.76 -7.25 3.04
N ARG A 32 0.24 -8.12 2.87
CA ARG A 32 0.98 -8.27 1.62
C ARG A 32 0.06 -8.63 0.44
N THR A 33 -0.79 -9.64 0.61
CA THR A 33 -1.79 -10.01 -0.42
C THR A 33 -2.72 -8.85 -0.77
N ARG A 34 -3.03 -7.95 0.16
CA ARG A 34 -3.84 -6.75 -0.12
C ARG A 34 -3.04 -5.67 -0.85
N LEU A 35 -1.79 -5.45 -0.48
CA LEU A 35 -0.88 -4.53 -1.19
C LEU A 35 -0.64 -4.99 -2.64
N ASP A 36 -0.44 -6.29 -2.85
CA ASP A 36 -0.29 -6.88 -4.19
C ASP A 36 -1.56 -6.72 -5.04
N ARG A 37 -2.74 -6.60 -4.41
CA ARG A 37 -4.02 -6.28 -5.06
C ARG A 37 -4.18 -4.79 -5.40
N GLY A 38 -3.21 -3.94 -5.09
CA GLY A 38 -3.24 -2.52 -5.40
C GLY A 38 -4.11 -1.70 -4.43
N VAL A 39 -4.36 -2.21 -3.22
CA VAL A 39 -5.07 -1.46 -2.18
C VAL A 39 -4.29 -0.18 -1.85
N THR A 40 -4.99 0.95 -1.82
CA THR A 40 -4.38 2.27 -1.55
C THR A 40 -4.64 2.72 -0.11
N ASN A 41 -5.58 2.07 0.58
CA ASN A 41 -5.95 2.39 1.94
C ASN A 41 -6.09 1.16 2.84
N PHE A 42 -5.61 1.27 4.09
CA PHE A 42 -5.80 0.23 5.10
C PHE A 42 -7.28 -0.03 5.45
N ASP A 43 -8.19 0.90 5.14
CA ASP A 43 -9.63 0.72 5.35
C ASP A 43 -10.26 -0.31 4.40
N GLU A 44 -9.68 -0.49 3.21
CA GLU A 44 -10.15 -1.50 2.26
C GLU A 44 -9.77 -2.93 2.70
N MET A 45 -8.99 -3.06 3.78
CA MET A 45 -8.62 -4.33 4.38
C MET A 45 -9.65 -4.77 5.43
N SER A 46 -10.88 -5.07 4.98
CA SER A 46 -12.00 -5.49 5.85
C SER A 46 -11.70 -6.72 6.72
N ASN A 47 -10.71 -7.53 6.33
CA ASN A 47 -10.24 -8.71 7.08
C ASN A 47 -9.42 -8.35 8.33
N LEU A 48 -9.07 -7.07 8.53
CA LEU A 48 -8.31 -6.59 9.69
C LEU A 48 -9.25 -5.86 10.67
N PRO A 49 -9.10 -6.06 11.99
CA PRO A 49 -9.84 -5.33 13.00
C PRO A 49 -9.49 -3.84 12.98
N LEU A 50 -10.44 -2.99 13.39
CA LEU A 50 -10.32 -1.53 13.33
C LEU A 50 -9.03 -1.04 14.02
N SER A 51 -8.76 -1.54 15.24
CA SER A 51 -7.59 -1.14 16.03
C SER A 51 -6.26 -1.40 15.32
N LEU A 52 -6.17 -2.48 14.55
CA LEU A 52 -4.96 -2.78 13.77
C LEU A 52 -4.80 -1.79 12.61
N ARG A 53 -5.90 -1.43 11.92
CA ARG A 53 -5.85 -0.45 10.82
C ARG A 53 -5.37 0.91 11.32
N GLU A 54 -5.81 1.32 12.50
CA GLU A 54 -5.39 2.58 13.11
C GLU A 54 -3.90 2.58 13.47
N GLN A 55 -3.40 1.48 14.06
CA GLN A 55 -1.97 1.33 14.34
C GLN A 55 -1.14 1.36 13.05
N LEU A 56 -1.58 0.64 12.03
CA LEU A 56 -0.92 0.62 10.72
C LEU A 56 -0.90 2.02 10.09
N LYS A 57 -2.00 2.76 10.10
CA LYS A 57 -2.07 4.14 9.56
C LYS A 57 -1.15 5.14 10.27
N LYS A 58 -0.83 4.90 11.56
CA LYS A 58 0.08 5.77 12.31
C LYS A 58 1.54 5.55 11.93
N LYS A 59 1.93 4.29 11.73
CA LYS A 59 3.32 3.87 11.47
C LYS A 59 3.66 3.78 9.99
N PHE A 60 2.72 3.33 9.18
CA PHE A 60 2.88 3.07 7.76
C PHE A 60 1.97 3.97 6.94
N TRP A 61 2.37 4.17 5.70
CA TRP A 61 1.52 4.72 4.66
C TRP A 61 1.64 3.86 3.41
N ILE A 62 0.62 3.91 2.57
CA ILE A 62 0.62 3.22 1.29
C ILE A 62 0.78 4.32 0.24
N PRO A 63 1.91 4.37 -0.49
CA PRO A 63 2.03 5.29 -1.60
C PRO A 63 1.04 4.89 -2.67
N ASP A 64 0.20 5.85 -3.02
CA ASP A 64 -0.69 5.75 -4.15
C ASP A 64 -0.08 6.47 -5.34
N VAL A 65 -0.21 5.87 -6.52
CA VAL A 65 0.25 6.49 -7.77
C VAL A 65 -0.98 7.04 -8.45
N ILE A 66 -1.13 8.36 -8.37
CA ILE A 66 -2.27 9.04 -8.98
C ILE A 66 -1.94 9.26 -10.46
N ILE A 67 -2.80 8.75 -11.34
CA ILE A 67 -2.72 9.05 -12.77
C ILE A 67 -3.30 10.45 -12.97
N GLU A 68 -2.44 11.46 -13.08
CA GLU A 68 -2.89 12.84 -13.33
C GLU A 68 -3.40 13.02 -14.75
N LYS A 69 -2.77 12.35 -15.72
CA LYS A 69 -3.14 12.53 -17.12
C LYS A 69 -2.97 11.25 -17.89
N LYS A 70 -4.06 10.80 -18.52
CA LYS A 70 -4.05 9.75 -19.52
C LYS A 70 -4.25 10.38 -20.89
N LEU A 71 -3.26 10.27 -21.77
CA LEU A 71 -3.34 10.73 -23.15
C LEU A 71 -3.41 9.51 -24.06
N VAL A 72 -4.50 9.38 -24.82
CA VAL A 72 -4.68 8.31 -25.81
C VAL A 72 -4.50 8.91 -27.20
N SER A 73 -3.51 8.43 -27.95
CA SER A 73 -3.33 8.80 -29.35
C SER A 73 -4.41 8.13 -30.20
N ALA A 74 -5.22 8.94 -30.88
CA ALA A 74 -6.27 8.45 -31.77
C ALA A 74 -5.72 7.83 -33.08
N ARG A 75 -4.46 8.11 -33.41
CA ARG A 75 -3.84 7.69 -34.68
C ARG A 75 -3.15 6.33 -34.59
N ASP A 76 -2.45 6.07 -33.49
CA ASP A 76 -1.58 4.90 -33.33
C ASP A 76 -1.91 4.10 -32.05
N HIS A 77 -3.06 4.36 -31.43
CA HIS A 77 -3.54 3.70 -30.20
C HIS A 77 -2.56 3.77 -28.99
N THR A 78 -1.52 4.59 -29.08
CA THR A 78 -0.51 4.75 -28.02
C THR A 78 -1.11 5.47 -26.82
N VAL A 79 -0.97 4.91 -25.63
CA VAL A 79 -1.43 5.51 -24.38
C VAL A 79 -0.24 6.01 -23.56
N LYS A 80 -0.21 7.31 -23.26
CA LYS A 80 0.76 7.92 -22.35
C LYS A 80 0.12 8.19 -21.00
N TYR A 81 0.81 7.82 -19.93
CA TYR A 81 0.40 8.08 -18.56
C TYR A 81 1.36 9.06 -17.90
N LEU A 82 0.82 10.15 -17.36
CA LEU A 82 1.52 11.02 -16.43
C LEU A 82 1.12 10.57 -15.03
N TYR A 83 2.11 10.07 -14.29
CA TYR A 83 1.95 9.65 -12.91
C TYR A 83 2.45 10.77 -12.00
N ASN A 84 1.68 11.09 -10.98
CA ASN A 84 2.16 11.88 -9.84
C ASN A 84 2.43 10.92 -8.69
N ALA A 85 3.69 10.88 -8.26
CA ALA A 85 4.14 10.16 -7.09
C ALA A 85 4.60 11.22 -6.08
N TYR A 86 3.88 11.32 -4.96
CA TYR A 86 4.22 12.19 -3.83
C TYR A 86 5.30 11.56 -2.95
#